data_AF-A0A7Y4VP59-F1
#
_entry.id   AF-A0A7Y4VP59-F1
#
_cell.length_a   1.000
_cell.length_b   1.000
_cell.length_c   1.000
_cell.angle_alpha   90.00
_cell.angle_beta   90.00
_cell.angle_gamma   90.00
#
_symmetry.space_group_name_H-M   'P 1'
#
loop_
_entity.id
_entity.type
_entity.pdbx_description
1 polymer ?
#
loop_
_entity_poly.entity_id
_entity_poly.type
_entity_poly.pdbx_seq_one_letter_code
_entity_poly.pdbx_strand_id
1 'polypeptide(L)'
;MAAEIRTLLAKKPARPKQQSLLDMTSTQARAFLLKPESYSRIELPTYFQFATLLRRVAKTLEGQRLLDLQQGSPRKHEGVNYAMLDNKDGRYAWRPLQLVHPALYISLVSQITNAANWKTIRKRLAEFAAIDNIKCLSIPARSLSKQRDKAAQITQWWQGIEQGSIELALDYQFLLLADITDCYAAIYTHSIAWAIHDRDVAKTKRNDKSLIGNVIDDCMQDMRHGQTNGIPQGSVLLIFAFIIERSTV
;
A
#
# COMPACT_ATOMS: atom_id res chain seq x y z
N MET A 1 38.45 5.73 -16.22
CA MET A 1 37.48 4.61 -16.10
C MET A 1 36.40 4.85 -15.03
N ALA A 2 36.64 4.70 -13.71
CA ALA A 2 35.58 4.86 -12.70
C ALA A 2 34.94 6.27 -12.68
N ALA A 3 35.74 7.32 -12.84
CA ALA A 3 35.26 8.71 -12.94
C ALA A 3 34.44 8.98 -14.23
N GLU A 4 34.81 8.36 -15.36
CA GLU A 4 34.06 8.47 -16.63
C GLU A 4 32.75 7.71 -16.57
N ILE A 5 32.74 6.52 -15.95
CA ILE A 5 31.51 5.76 -15.71
C ILE A 5 30.57 6.56 -14.80
N ARG A 6 31.08 7.17 -13.71
CA ARG A 6 30.27 8.07 -12.87
C ARG A 6 29.73 9.27 -13.67
N THR A 7 30.52 9.83 -14.59
CA THR A 7 30.09 10.95 -15.44
C THR A 7 29.01 10.51 -16.46
N LEU A 8 29.09 9.30 -16.99
CA LEU A 8 28.06 8.71 -17.86
C LEU A 8 26.78 8.36 -17.09
N LEU A 9 26.91 7.78 -15.89
CA LEU A 9 25.79 7.50 -14.98
C LEU A 9 25.14 8.79 -14.43
N ALA A 10 25.90 9.89 -14.32
CA ALA A 10 25.38 11.20 -13.93
C ALA A 10 24.45 11.82 -14.98
N LYS A 11 24.53 11.38 -16.25
CA LYS A 11 23.49 11.64 -17.26
C LYS A 11 22.26 10.77 -16.99
N LYS A 12 21.73 10.81 -15.76
CA LYS A 12 20.57 10.03 -15.34
C LYS A 12 19.40 10.37 -16.26
N PRO A 13 18.66 9.38 -16.79
CA PRO A 13 17.40 9.67 -17.46
C PRO A 13 16.53 10.46 -16.49
N ALA A 14 15.81 11.47 -16.99
CA ALA A 14 14.95 12.28 -16.15
C ALA A 14 14.02 11.37 -15.34
N ARG A 15 14.01 11.52 -14.01
CA ARG A 15 13.09 10.77 -13.16
C ARG A 15 11.67 11.04 -13.66
N PRO A 16 10.79 10.03 -13.67
CA PRO A 16 9.40 10.24 -14.04
C PRO A 16 8.83 11.38 -13.20
N LYS A 17 8.21 12.38 -13.85
CA LYS A 17 7.51 13.45 -13.14
C LYS A 17 6.33 12.82 -12.41
N GLN A 18 6.45 12.69 -11.10
CA GLN A 18 5.46 12.04 -10.25
C GLN A 18 5.44 12.70 -8.88
N GLN A 19 4.35 12.49 -8.15
CA GLN A 19 4.20 12.92 -6.76
C GLN A 19 3.96 11.70 -5.88
N SER A 20 4.82 11.50 -4.88
CA SER A 20 4.68 10.45 -3.88
C SER A 20 3.37 10.63 -3.12
N LEU A 21 2.75 9.52 -2.72
CA LEU A 21 1.58 9.53 -1.84
C LEU A 21 1.89 10.29 -0.53
N LEU A 22 3.10 10.20 0.00
CA LEU A 22 3.50 10.91 1.24
C LEU A 22 3.62 12.43 1.06
N ASP A 23 3.80 12.90 -0.17
CA ASP A 23 3.84 14.34 -0.50
C ASP A 23 2.44 14.93 -0.72
N MET A 24 1.38 14.10 -0.62
CA MET A 24 0.01 14.53 -0.80
C MET A 24 -0.60 15.06 0.50
N THR A 25 -1.48 16.05 0.38
CA THR A 25 -2.41 16.41 1.46
C THR A 25 -3.40 15.27 1.71
N SER A 26 -4.09 15.26 2.86
CA SER A 26 -5.13 14.27 3.17
C SER A 26 -6.17 14.15 2.05
N THR A 27 -6.65 15.29 1.54
CA THR A 27 -7.63 15.35 0.44
C THR A 27 -7.06 14.80 -0.87
N GLN A 28 -5.81 15.13 -1.19
CA GLN A 28 -5.14 14.62 -2.39
C GLN A 28 -4.90 13.10 -2.30
N ALA A 29 -4.46 12.61 -1.14
CA ALA A 29 -4.27 11.18 -0.87
C ALA A 29 -5.59 10.42 -0.99
N ARG A 30 -6.68 10.97 -0.44
CA ARG A 30 -8.03 10.41 -0.57
C ARG A 30 -8.45 10.30 -2.03
N ALA A 31 -8.32 11.38 -2.79
CA ALA A 31 -8.67 11.39 -4.21
C ALA A 31 -7.83 10.38 -5.01
N PHE A 32 -6.54 10.27 -4.70
CA PHE A 32 -5.65 9.29 -5.33
C PHE A 32 -6.05 7.84 -5.02
N LEU A 33 -6.32 7.52 -3.75
CA LEU A 33 -6.68 6.17 -3.33
C LEU A 33 -8.08 5.75 -3.82
N LEU A 34 -8.98 6.70 -4.09
CA LEU A 34 -10.31 6.43 -4.64
C LEU A 34 -10.37 6.34 -6.17
N LYS A 35 -9.23 6.50 -6.87
CA LYS A 35 -9.16 6.22 -8.31
C LYS A 35 -9.50 4.74 -8.59
N PRO A 36 -10.22 4.42 -9.68
CA PRO A 36 -10.47 3.03 -10.08
C PRO A 36 -9.19 2.18 -10.18
N GLU A 37 -8.11 2.78 -10.69
CA GLU A 37 -6.80 2.13 -10.87
C GLU A 37 -6.06 1.93 -9.54
N SER A 38 -6.42 2.70 -8.51
CA SER A 38 -5.92 2.51 -7.14
C SER A 38 -6.71 1.43 -6.41
N TYR A 39 -8.02 1.36 -6.64
CA TYR A 39 -8.92 0.37 -6.05
C TYR A 39 -8.60 -1.06 -6.53
N SER A 40 -8.39 -1.24 -7.84
CA SER A 40 -7.99 -2.53 -8.40
C SER A 40 -6.80 -2.35 -9.33
N ARG A 41 -5.70 -3.04 -9.01
CA ARG A 41 -4.52 -3.18 -9.85
C ARG A 41 -4.58 -4.41 -10.77
N ILE A 42 -5.65 -5.20 -10.66
CA ILE A 42 -5.87 -6.39 -11.46
C ILE A 42 -6.15 -5.95 -12.90
N GLU A 43 -5.49 -6.59 -13.87
CA GLU A 43 -5.75 -6.33 -15.29
C GLU A 43 -7.06 -6.99 -15.69
N LEU A 44 -8.14 -6.20 -15.67
CA LEU A 44 -9.47 -6.63 -16.06
C LEU A 44 -9.82 -6.13 -17.46
N PRO A 45 -10.70 -6.82 -18.19
CA PRO A 45 -11.26 -6.33 -19.44
C PRO A 45 -11.84 -4.91 -19.32
N THR A 46 -11.77 -4.13 -20.40
CA THR A 46 -12.08 -2.69 -20.42
C THR A 46 -13.51 -2.32 -20.03
N TYR A 47 -14.43 -3.28 -20.07
CA TYR A 47 -15.82 -3.11 -19.65
C TYR A 47 -16.01 -3.16 -18.12
N PHE A 48 -15.00 -3.61 -17.35
CA PHE A 48 -15.01 -3.47 -15.89
C PHE A 48 -14.60 -2.05 -15.50
N GLN A 49 -15.57 -1.26 -15.01
CA GLN A 49 -15.34 0.11 -14.58
C GLN A 49 -15.84 0.34 -13.15
N PHE A 50 -14.92 0.69 -12.24
CA PHE A 50 -15.26 0.91 -10.82
C PHE A 50 -15.61 2.35 -10.48
N ALA A 51 -15.42 3.31 -11.39
CA ALA A 51 -15.61 4.74 -11.10
C ALA A 51 -17.02 5.07 -10.58
N THR A 52 -18.06 4.57 -11.25
CA THR A 52 -19.45 4.82 -10.84
C THR A 52 -19.79 4.13 -9.53
N LEU A 53 -19.32 2.89 -9.34
CA LEU A 53 -19.52 2.12 -8.11
C LEU A 53 -18.89 2.85 -6.92
N LEU A 54 -17.61 3.19 -7.01
CA LEU A 54 -16.87 3.87 -5.95
C LEU A 54 -17.50 5.22 -5.61
N ARG A 55 -17.92 6.00 -6.61
CA ARG A 55 -18.60 7.29 -6.39
C ARG A 55 -19.91 7.12 -5.64
N ARG A 56 -20.74 6.15 -6.04
CA ARG A 56 -22.04 5.88 -5.38
C ARG A 56 -21.85 5.44 -3.94
N VAL A 57 -20.97 4.47 -3.70
CA VAL A 57 -20.68 3.97 -2.35
C VAL A 57 -20.06 5.06 -1.48
N ALA A 58 -19.14 5.87 -2.02
CA ALA A 58 -18.53 6.98 -1.29
C ALA A 58 -19.55 8.05 -0.88
N LYS A 59 -20.53 8.33 -1.75
CA LYS A 59 -21.65 9.22 -1.44
C LYS A 59 -22.56 8.64 -0.35
N THR A 60 -22.85 7.35 -0.41
CA THR A 60 -23.66 6.68 0.64
C THR A 60 -22.95 6.67 2.00
N LEU A 61 -21.63 6.51 2.02
CA LEU A 61 -20.83 6.55 3.24
C LEU A 61 -20.46 7.97 3.71
N GLU A 62 -20.87 9.00 2.99
CA GLU A 62 -20.54 10.38 3.34
C GLU A 62 -21.29 10.81 4.60
N GLY A 63 -20.55 11.16 5.66
CA GLY A 63 -21.12 11.56 6.94
C GLY A 63 -21.66 10.42 7.81
N GLN A 64 -21.52 9.16 7.39
CA GLN A 64 -21.98 7.99 8.13
C GLN A 64 -20.82 7.01 8.37
N ARG A 65 -20.84 6.30 9.51
CA ARG A 65 -19.87 5.21 9.72
C ARG A 65 -20.41 3.96 9.06
N LEU A 66 -19.53 3.14 8.50
CA LEU A 66 -19.91 1.84 7.95
C LEU A 66 -20.65 0.97 8.98
N LEU A 67 -20.25 1.06 10.24
CA LEU A 67 -20.89 0.39 11.37
C LEU A 67 -22.37 0.73 11.52
N ASP A 68 -22.78 1.94 11.13
CA ASP A 68 -24.16 2.41 11.26
C ASP A 68 -25.05 1.90 10.10
N LEU A 69 -24.44 1.43 9.01
CA LEU A 69 -25.12 0.97 7.79
C LEU A 69 -25.13 -0.55 7.61
N GLN A 70 -24.23 -1.25 8.28
CA GLN A 70 -24.09 -2.70 8.15
C GLN A 70 -25.13 -3.44 8.99
N GLN A 71 -25.67 -4.53 8.45
CA GLN A 71 -26.43 -5.52 9.23
C GLN A 71 -25.48 -6.64 9.63
N GLY A 72 -25.01 -6.62 10.87
CA GLY A 72 -24.00 -7.56 11.35
C GLY A 72 -22.57 -7.12 11.03
N SER A 73 -21.60 -7.92 11.46
CA SER A 73 -20.17 -7.58 11.31
C SER A 73 -19.57 -8.32 10.11
N PRO A 74 -18.88 -7.61 9.19
CA PRO A 74 -18.24 -8.22 8.02
C PRO A 74 -17.32 -9.39 8.38
N ARG A 75 -16.62 -9.30 9.52
CA ARG A 75 -15.73 -10.37 10.00
C ARG A 75 -16.43 -11.70 10.32
N LYS A 76 -17.76 -11.75 10.35
CA LYS A 76 -18.55 -12.98 10.56
C LYS A 76 -18.99 -13.65 9.26
N HIS A 77 -18.60 -13.11 8.11
CA HIS A 77 -18.95 -13.65 6.79
C HIS A 77 -17.70 -14.03 6.01
N GLU A 78 -17.73 -15.20 5.38
CA GLU A 78 -16.73 -15.59 4.38
C GLU A 78 -17.02 -14.92 3.03
N GLY A 79 -16.01 -14.78 2.18
CA GLY A 79 -16.18 -14.25 0.82
C GLY A 79 -16.58 -12.77 0.73
N VAL A 80 -16.38 -12.00 1.80
CA VAL A 80 -16.62 -10.53 1.81
C VAL A 80 -15.83 -9.84 0.68
N ASN A 81 -14.60 -10.27 0.46
CA ASN A 81 -13.81 -9.90 -0.71
C ASN A 81 -13.94 -10.97 -1.78
N TYR A 82 -13.95 -10.55 -3.04
CA TYR A 82 -13.92 -11.48 -4.15
C TYR A 82 -12.48 -11.89 -4.45
N ALA A 83 -12.16 -13.17 -4.27
CA ALA A 83 -10.82 -13.72 -4.51
C ALA A 83 -10.67 -14.26 -5.94
N MET A 84 -9.59 -13.88 -6.60
CA MET A 84 -9.13 -14.37 -7.89
C MET A 84 -7.77 -15.04 -7.68
N LEU A 85 -7.54 -16.18 -8.34
CA LEU A 85 -6.23 -16.81 -8.36
C LEU A 85 -5.53 -16.45 -9.66
N ASP A 86 -4.35 -15.86 -9.53
CA ASP A 86 -3.47 -15.56 -10.65
C ASP A 86 -2.28 -16.52 -10.65
N ASN A 87 -1.84 -16.92 -11.84
CA ASN A 87 -0.73 -17.85 -11.99
C ASN A 87 0.60 -17.09 -11.80
N LYS A 88 1.36 -17.43 -10.75
CA LYS A 88 2.58 -16.70 -10.41
C LYS A 88 3.76 -17.07 -11.31
N ASP A 89 3.92 -18.35 -11.66
CA ASP A 89 5.13 -18.84 -12.34
C ASP A 89 4.93 -20.09 -13.24
N GLY A 90 3.69 -20.51 -13.50
CA GLY A 90 3.38 -21.60 -14.41
C GLY A 90 3.71 -23.01 -13.89
N ARG A 91 4.31 -23.13 -12.70
CA ARG A 91 4.68 -24.43 -12.13
C ARG A 91 3.58 -24.92 -11.19
N TYR A 92 3.44 -24.32 -10.01
CA TYR A 92 2.34 -24.65 -9.05
C TYR A 92 2.02 -23.51 -8.06
N ALA A 93 2.60 -22.32 -8.22
CA ALA A 93 2.37 -21.21 -7.30
C ALA A 93 1.22 -20.31 -7.77
N TRP A 94 0.18 -20.23 -6.94
CA TRP A 94 -0.97 -19.34 -7.14
C TRP A 94 -0.85 -18.10 -6.26
N ARG A 95 -1.14 -16.93 -6.82
CA ARG A 95 -1.24 -15.68 -6.08
C ARG A 95 -2.71 -15.30 -5.90
N PRO A 96 -3.23 -15.22 -4.67
CA PRO A 96 -4.57 -14.70 -4.44
C PRO A 96 -4.57 -13.17 -4.60
N LEU A 97 -5.33 -12.67 -5.58
CA LEU A 97 -5.68 -11.26 -5.72
C LEU A 97 -7.13 -11.09 -5.25
N GLN A 98 -7.43 -10.01 -4.54
CA GLN A 98 -8.73 -9.77 -3.95
C GLN A 98 -9.28 -8.42 -4.39
N LEU A 99 -10.50 -8.43 -4.92
CA LEU A 99 -11.33 -7.23 -5.02
C LEU A 99 -11.98 -7.02 -3.65
N VAL A 100 -11.47 -6.05 -2.90
CA VAL A 100 -12.00 -5.70 -1.58
C VAL A 100 -13.40 -5.13 -1.72
N HIS A 101 -14.33 -5.51 -0.83
CA HIS A 101 -15.68 -4.93 -0.84
C HIS A 101 -15.62 -3.38 -0.86
N PRO A 102 -16.28 -2.69 -1.83
CA PRO A 102 -16.14 -1.24 -2.01
C PRO A 102 -16.41 -0.42 -0.74
N ALA A 103 -17.38 -0.85 0.08
CA ALA A 103 -17.71 -0.15 1.32
C ALA A 103 -16.58 -0.25 2.37
N LEU A 104 -15.94 -1.42 2.49
CA LEU A 104 -14.78 -1.61 3.39
C LEU A 104 -13.58 -0.84 2.88
N TYR A 105 -13.33 -0.88 1.56
CA TYR A 105 -12.25 -0.12 0.94
C TYR A 105 -12.39 1.38 1.19
N ILE A 106 -13.57 1.96 0.90
CA ILE A 106 -13.81 3.40 1.07
C ILE A 106 -13.78 3.81 2.54
N SER A 107 -14.28 2.96 3.44
CA SER A 107 -14.19 3.17 4.88
C SER A 107 -12.72 3.27 5.32
N LEU A 108 -11.88 2.31 4.92
CA LEU A 108 -10.45 2.30 5.24
C LEU A 108 -9.71 3.51 4.63
N VAL A 109 -10.00 3.86 3.37
CA VAL A 109 -9.44 5.08 2.76
C VAL A 109 -9.80 6.30 3.59
N SER A 110 -11.05 6.43 4.02
CA SER A 110 -11.52 7.58 4.79
C SER A 110 -10.87 7.65 6.17
N GLN A 111 -10.64 6.50 6.83
CA GLN A 111 -9.92 6.44 8.10
C GLN A 111 -8.45 6.83 7.96
N ILE A 112 -7.73 6.27 6.97
CA ILE A 112 -6.31 6.58 6.71
C ILE A 112 -6.13 8.05 6.32
N THR A 113 -7.02 8.58 5.50
CA THR A 113 -6.91 9.94 4.94
C THR A 113 -7.61 11.01 5.77
N ASN A 114 -8.16 10.67 6.94
CA ASN A 114 -8.53 11.69 7.92
C ASN A 114 -7.31 12.54 8.28
N ALA A 115 -7.46 13.86 8.41
CA ALA A 115 -6.32 14.77 8.57
C ALA A 115 -5.39 14.42 9.75
N ALA A 116 -5.94 14.04 10.91
CA ALA A 116 -5.14 13.68 12.09
C ALA A 116 -4.42 12.33 11.89
N ASN A 117 -5.13 11.34 11.34
CA ASN A 117 -4.58 10.02 11.04
C ASN A 117 -3.50 10.09 9.97
N TRP A 118 -3.75 10.86 8.90
CA TRP A 118 -2.80 11.09 7.81
C TRP A 118 -1.52 11.75 8.29
N LYS A 119 -1.64 12.76 9.16
CA LYS A 119 -0.48 13.41 9.79
C LYS A 119 0.33 12.41 10.62
N THR A 120 -0.34 11.55 11.39
CA THR A 120 0.31 10.52 12.21
C THR A 120 1.08 9.51 11.35
N ILE A 121 0.44 8.96 10.31
CA ILE A 121 1.07 8.01 9.38
C ILE A 121 2.26 8.65 8.67
N ARG A 122 2.11 9.89 8.16
CA ARG A 122 3.20 10.61 7.50
C ARG A 122 4.37 10.87 8.42
N LYS A 123 4.12 11.30 9.66
CA LYS A 123 5.18 11.53 10.65
C LYS A 123 5.99 10.25 10.84
N ARG A 124 5.30 9.13 11.09
CA ARG A 124 5.95 7.85 11.32
C ARG A 124 6.76 7.37 10.11
N LEU A 125 6.20 7.45 8.91
CA LEU A 125 6.94 7.09 7.69
C LEU A 125 8.13 8.01 7.40
N ALA A 126 8.07 9.28 7.82
CA ALA A 126 9.20 10.19 7.73
C ALA A 126 10.33 9.84 8.71
N GLU A 127 10.01 9.38 9.92
CA GLU A 127 11.01 8.86 10.87
C GLU A 127 11.81 7.69 10.25
N PHE A 128 11.13 6.80 9.54
CA PHE A 128 11.78 5.66 8.87
C PHE A 128 12.56 6.06 7.61
N ALA A 129 12.03 7.00 6.84
CA ALA A 129 12.73 7.52 5.68
C ALA A 129 14.01 8.29 6.03
N ALA A 130 14.19 8.68 7.29
CA ALA A 130 15.39 9.34 7.79
C ALA A 130 16.52 8.36 8.16
N ILE A 131 16.27 7.04 8.14
CA ILE A 131 17.30 6.04 8.42
C ILE A 131 18.27 5.99 7.24
N ASP A 132 19.54 6.23 7.52
CA ASP A 132 20.60 6.15 6.52
C ASP A 132 20.68 4.76 5.88
N ASN A 133 21.03 4.72 4.60
CA ASN A 133 21.20 3.50 3.81
C ASN A 133 19.93 2.66 3.56
N ILE A 134 18.77 3.03 4.11
CA ILE A 134 17.49 2.38 3.83
C ILE A 134 16.68 3.25 2.86
N LYS A 135 16.23 2.66 1.74
CA LYS A 135 15.42 3.35 0.73
C LYS A 135 14.18 2.54 0.38
N CYS A 136 13.00 3.05 0.72
CA CYS A 136 11.73 2.45 0.30
C CYS A 136 11.31 2.98 -1.08
N LEU A 137 11.51 2.17 -2.12
CA LEU A 137 11.14 2.50 -3.50
C LEU A 137 9.69 2.12 -3.87
N SER A 138 8.97 1.50 -2.95
CA SER A 138 7.62 0.97 -3.20
C SER A 138 6.48 1.91 -2.82
N ILE A 139 6.78 3.10 -2.25
CA ILE A 139 5.75 4.09 -1.92
C ILE A 139 4.96 4.44 -3.18
N PRO A 140 3.61 4.29 -3.18
CA PRO A 140 2.81 4.63 -4.33
C PRO A 140 2.97 6.09 -4.73
N ALA A 141 3.02 6.36 -6.03
CA ALA A 141 3.05 7.71 -6.56
C ALA A 141 2.00 7.90 -7.67
N ARG A 142 1.52 9.13 -7.83
CA ARG A 142 0.76 9.52 -9.02
C ARG A 142 1.69 10.11 -10.08
N SER A 143 1.49 9.72 -11.32
CA SER A 143 2.14 10.35 -12.46
C SER A 143 1.62 11.79 -12.61
N LEU A 144 2.55 12.72 -12.84
CA LEU A 144 2.26 14.12 -13.23
C LEU A 144 2.40 14.30 -14.75
N SER A 145 2.61 13.21 -15.49
CA SER A 145 2.73 13.18 -16.95
C SER A 145 1.51 12.50 -17.57
N LYS A 146 1.51 12.35 -18.90
CA LYS A 146 0.48 11.58 -19.62
C LYS A 146 0.55 10.06 -19.36
N GLN A 147 1.61 9.58 -18.70
CA GLN A 147 1.76 8.16 -18.38
C GLN A 147 0.82 7.74 -17.24
N ARG A 148 0.41 6.46 -17.25
CA ARG A 148 -0.35 5.86 -16.15
C ARG A 148 0.48 5.75 -14.89
N ASP A 149 -0.17 5.85 -13.72
CA ASP A 149 0.47 5.72 -12.40
C ASP A 149 1.28 4.40 -12.28
N LYS A 150 0.75 3.28 -12.79
CA LYS A 150 1.45 1.97 -12.82
C LYS A 150 2.76 2.03 -13.61
N ALA A 151 2.79 2.71 -14.75
CA ALA A 151 3.99 2.82 -15.59
C ALA A 151 5.07 3.70 -14.94
N ALA A 152 4.66 4.80 -14.31
CA ALA A 152 5.57 5.66 -13.54
C ALA A 152 6.19 4.89 -12.36
N GLN A 153 5.38 4.12 -11.62
CA GLN A 153 5.86 3.29 -10.50
C GLN A 153 6.88 2.23 -10.94
N ILE A 154 6.62 1.53 -12.05
CA ILE A 154 7.55 0.53 -12.61
C ILE A 154 8.87 1.20 -13.01
N THR A 155 8.78 2.35 -13.66
CA THR A 155 9.96 3.12 -14.07
C THR A 155 10.78 3.57 -12.86
N GLN A 156 10.12 4.06 -11.80
CA GLN A 156 10.80 4.43 -10.56
C GLN A 156 11.52 3.24 -9.92
N TRP A 157 10.86 2.08 -9.84
CA TRP A 157 11.47 0.87 -9.28
C TRP A 157 12.68 0.45 -10.10
N TRP A 158 12.55 0.41 -11.44
CA TRP A 158 13.65 0.03 -12.33
C TRP A 158 14.84 0.99 -12.23
N GLN A 159 14.59 2.31 -12.20
CA GLN A 159 15.66 3.29 -12.00
C GLN A 159 16.30 3.18 -10.60
N GLY A 160 15.48 2.96 -9.56
CA GLY A 160 15.97 2.93 -8.19
C GLY A 160 16.71 1.64 -7.82
N ILE A 161 16.30 0.49 -8.36
CA ILE A 161 16.90 -0.82 -8.11
C ILE A 161 17.92 -1.17 -9.18
N GLU A 162 17.52 -1.31 -10.44
CA GLU A 162 18.41 -1.81 -11.50
C GLU A 162 19.56 -0.83 -11.75
N GLN A 163 19.25 0.43 -12.06
CA GLN A 163 20.31 1.43 -12.28
C GLN A 163 21.07 1.76 -10.99
N GLY A 164 20.36 1.81 -9.85
CA GLY A 164 20.98 2.04 -8.55
C GLY A 164 21.99 0.95 -8.17
N SER A 165 21.69 -0.32 -8.48
CA SER A 165 22.60 -1.44 -8.21
C SER A 165 23.88 -1.36 -9.05
N ILE A 166 23.78 -0.92 -10.32
CA ILE A 166 24.94 -0.70 -11.19
C ILE A 166 25.81 0.44 -10.66
N GLU A 167 25.20 1.52 -10.17
CA GLU A 167 25.92 2.63 -9.54
C GLU A 167 26.68 2.16 -8.29
N LEU A 168 26.01 1.39 -7.42
CA LEU A 168 26.60 0.85 -6.20
C LEU A 168 27.68 -0.22 -6.47
N ALA A 169 27.60 -0.95 -7.57
CA ALA A 169 28.62 -1.94 -7.95
C ALA A 169 30.01 -1.32 -8.22
N LEU A 170 30.10 0.00 -8.36
CA LEU A 170 31.38 0.71 -8.44
C LEU A 170 32.09 0.82 -7.08
N ASP A 171 31.33 0.77 -5.99
CA ASP A 171 31.81 0.94 -4.62
C ASP A 171 31.80 -0.38 -3.83
N TYR A 172 30.92 -1.32 -4.20
CA TYR A 172 30.70 -2.58 -3.49
C TYR A 172 30.89 -3.79 -4.42
N GLN A 173 31.60 -4.81 -3.93
CA GLN A 173 31.90 -6.04 -4.68
C GLN A 173 30.82 -7.12 -4.58
N PHE A 174 29.96 -7.05 -3.56
CA PHE A 174 28.97 -8.08 -3.24
C PHE A 174 27.57 -7.49 -3.20
N LEU A 175 26.61 -8.22 -3.77
CA LEU A 175 25.18 -7.91 -3.72
C LEU A 175 24.44 -9.07 -3.06
N LEU A 176 23.71 -8.78 -1.99
CA LEU A 176 22.80 -9.73 -1.38
C LEU A 176 21.38 -9.45 -1.87
N LEU A 177 20.75 -10.45 -2.48
CA LEU A 177 19.35 -10.42 -2.88
C LEU A 177 18.57 -11.40 -2.01
N ALA A 178 17.50 -10.91 -1.38
CA ALA A 178 16.59 -11.71 -0.57
C ALA A 178 15.16 -11.46 -1.03
N ASP A 179 14.37 -12.53 -1.10
CA ASP A 179 12.93 -12.49 -1.38
C ASP A 179 12.17 -13.20 -0.27
N ILE A 180 10.97 -12.70 0.05
CA ILE A 180 10.11 -13.26 1.08
C ILE A 180 8.96 -14.01 0.41
N THR A 181 8.99 -15.34 0.53
CA THR A 181 7.91 -16.19 0.04
C THR A 181 6.62 -15.93 0.82
N ASP A 182 5.49 -15.88 0.10
CA ASP A 182 4.14 -15.69 0.64
C ASP A 182 3.99 -14.49 1.61
N CYS A 183 4.72 -13.40 1.31
CA CYS A 183 4.86 -12.24 2.17
C CYS A 183 3.51 -11.70 2.68
N TYR A 184 2.51 -11.53 1.81
CA TYR A 184 1.24 -10.92 2.17
C TYR A 184 0.36 -11.79 3.07
N ALA A 185 0.39 -13.12 2.91
CA ALA A 185 -0.39 -14.02 3.76
C ALA A 185 0.27 -14.26 5.13
N ALA A 186 1.59 -14.07 5.21
CA ALA A 186 2.37 -14.20 6.44
C ALA A 186 2.31 -12.97 7.36
N ILE A 187 1.76 -11.83 6.92
CA ILE A 187 1.67 -10.62 7.75
C ILE A 187 0.69 -10.83 8.89
N TYR A 188 1.12 -10.51 10.10
CA TYR A 188 0.24 -10.47 11.27
C TYR A 188 -0.44 -9.10 11.36
N THR A 189 -1.76 -8.99 11.25
CA THR A 189 -2.44 -7.68 11.10
C THR A 189 -2.15 -6.71 12.25
N HIS A 190 -1.94 -7.22 13.46
CA HIS A 190 -1.56 -6.41 14.61
C HIS A 190 -0.17 -5.75 14.47
N SER A 191 0.74 -6.29 13.65
CA SER A 191 2.05 -5.65 13.42
C SER A 191 1.92 -4.32 12.69
N ILE A 192 0.82 -4.07 11.97
CA ILE A 192 0.50 -2.74 11.40
C ILE A 192 0.34 -1.71 12.53
N ALA A 193 -0.35 -2.08 13.62
CA ALA A 193 -0.54 -1.20 14.76
C ALA A 193 0.77 -0.95 15.50
N TRP A 194 1.59 -2.00 15.65
CA TRP A 194 2.94 -1.89 16.22
C TRP A 194 3.82 -0.98 15.37
N ALA A 195 3.67 -1.05 14.05
CA ALA A 195 4.45 -0.27 13.13
C ALA A 195 4.20 1.24 13.28
N ILE A 196 2.94 1.62 13.48
CA ILE A 196 2.54 3.03 13.60
C ILE A 196 2.80 3.58 15.01
N HIS A 197 2.50 2.80 16.06
CA HIS A 197 2.36 3.30 17.43
C HIS A 197 3.34 2.70 18.43
N ASP A 198 4.29 1.90 17.97
CA ASP A 198 5.14 1.02 18.78
C ASP A 198 4.38 -0.15 19.43
N ARG A 199 5.08 -1.28 19.58
CA ARG A 199 4.50 -2.55 20.02
C ARG A 199 3.87 -2.45 21.41
N ASP A 200 4.55 -1.81 22.35
CA ASP A 200 4.13 -1.83 23.76
C ASP A 200 2.90 -0.94 24.00
N VAL A 201 2.83 0.20 23.30
CA VAL A 201 1.66 1.08 23.30
C VAL A 201 0.46 0.36 22.65
N ALA A 202 0.66 -0.22 21.47
CA ALA A 202 -0.40 -0.92 20.74
C ALA A 202 -0.93 -2.14 21.51
N LYS A 203 -0.07 -2.89 22.22
CA LYS A 203 -0.49 -3.99 23.10
C LYS A 203 -1.30 -3.50 24.29
N THR A 204 -0.85 -2.44 24.96
CA THR A 204 -1.54 -1.87 26.13
C THR A 204 -2.89 -1.26 25.75
N LYS A 205 -2.95 -0.62 24.59
CA LYS A 205 -4.13 0.10 24.08
C LYS A 205 -4.83 -0.63 22.93
N ARG A 206 -4.86 -1.98 22.95
CA ARG A 206 -5.32 -2.81 21.81
C ARG A 206 -6.70 -2.45 21.26
N ASN A 207 -7.64 -2.09 22.13
CA ASN A 207 -9.02 -1.76 21.74
C ASN A 207 -9.26 -0.26 21.52
N ASP A 208 -8.22 0.58 21.70
CA ASP A 208 -8.33 2.02 21.57
C ASP A 208 -8.39 2.41 20.09
N LYS A 209 -9.55 2.89 19.63
CA LYS A 209 -9.78 3.32 18.25
C LYS A 209 -9.36 4.76 17.98
N SER A 210 -8.78 5.46 18.97
CA SER A 210 -8.03 6.69 18.72
C SER A 210 -6.68 6.42 18.02
N LEU A 211 -6.17 5.19 18.14
CA LEU A 211 -4.96 4.75 17.47
C LEU A 211 -5.29 4.23 16.07
N ILE A 212 -4.91 4.99 15.02
CA ILE A 212 -5.15 4.61 13.62
C ILE A 212 -4.63 3.21 13.27
N GLY A 213 -3.50 2.76 13.83
CA GLY A 213 -3.01 1.41 13.64
C GLY A 213 -3.99 0.31 14.05
N ASN A 214 -4.69 0.49 15.18
CA ASN A 214 -5.74 -0.45 15.63
C ASN A 214 -7.00 -0.38 14.77
N VAL A 215 -7.24 0.74 14.10
CA VAL A 215 -8.35 0.89 13.15
C VAL A 215 -8.02 0.16 11.84
N ILE A 216 -6.78 0.31 11.33
CA ILE A 216 -6.34 -0.42 10.12
C ILE A 216 -6.35 -1.92 10.37
N ASP A 217 -5.83 -2.39 11.51
CA ASP A 217 -5.86 -3.80 11.92
C ASP A 217 -7.29 -4.36 11.94
N ASP A 218 -8.23 -3.68 12.60
CA ASP A 218 -9.64 -4.09 12.59
C ASP A 218 -10.23 -4.17 11.19
N CYS A 219 -9.93 -3.20 10.33
CA CYS A 219 -10.39 -3.22 8.93
C CYS A 219 -9.81 -4.42 8.17
N MET A 220 -8.56 -4.82 8.42
CA MET A 220 -7.97 -6.01 7.79
C MET A 220 -8.69 -7.28 8.26
N GLN A 221 -9.00 -7.39 9.55
CA GLN A 221 -9.77 -8.50 10.10
C GLN A 221 -11.21 -8.55 9.53
N ASP A 222 -11.86 -7.39 9.36
CA ASP A 222 -13.18 -7.29 8.73
C ASP A 222 -13.17 -7.77 7.27
N MET A 223 -12.06 -7.57 6.57
CA MET A 223 -11.84 -8.08 5.21
C MET A 223 -11.45 -9.57 5.16
N ARG A 224 -11.18 -10.21 6.31
CA ARG A 224 -10.55 -11.54 6.41
C ARG A 224 -11.29 -12.49 7.36
N HIS A 225 -12.62 -12.36 7.48
CA HIS A 225 -13.42 -13.24 8.34
C HIS A 225 -12.86 -13.32 9.79
N GLY A 226 -12.39 -12.18 10.31
CA GLY A 226 -11.85 -12.07 11.67
C GLY A 226 -10.45 -12.66 11.86
N GLN A 227 -9.83 -13.18 10.80
CA GLN A 227 -8.48 -13.70 10.87
C GLN A 227 -7.46 -12.56 11.03
N THR A 228 -6.39 -12.86 11.78
CA THR A 228 -5.30 -11.92 12.07
C THR A 228 -4.05 -12.21 11.24
N ASN A 229 -4.11 -13.21 10.36
CA ASN A 229 -3.04 -13.58 9.44
C ASN A 229 -3.41 -13.24 7.99
N GLY A 230 -2.49 -12.53 7.38
CA GLY A 230 -2.53 -12.06 6.01
C GLY A 230 -3.33 -10.78 5.84
N ILE A 231 -2.92 -9.99 4.85
CA ILE A 231 -3.69 -8.84 4.37
C ILE A 231 -4.18 -9.12 2.93
N PRO A 232 -5.35 -8.59 2.54
CA PRO A 232 -5.79 -8.67 1.15
C PRO A 232 -4.74 -8.09 0.18
N GLN A 233 -4.75 -8.57 -1.06
CA GLN A 233 -3.82 -8.12 -2.12
C GLN A 233 -4.61 -7.60 -3.31
N GLY A 234 -4.07 -6.66 -4.08
CA GLY A 234 -4.65 -6.24 -5.37
C GLY A 234 -5.09 -4.77 -5.46
N SER A 235 -4.90 -3.97 -4.41
CA SER A 235 -5.15 -2.52 -4.44
C SER A 235 -3.91 -1.73 -3.98
N VAL A 236 -3.85 -0.46 -4.37
CA VAL A 236 -2.80 0.47 -3.93
C VAL A 236 -2.89 0.74 -2.43
N LEU A 237 -4.09 0.79 -1.86
CA LEU A 237 -4.31 0.98 -0.43
C LEU A 237 -3.70 -0.13 0.42
N LEU A 238 -3.87 -1.39 -0.01
CA LEU A 238 -3.37 -2.55 0.72
C LEU A 238 -1.83 -2.64 0.64
N ILE A 239 -1.25 -2.24 -0.49
CA ILE A 239 0.19 -2.07 -0.63
C ILE A 239 0.70 -0.96 0.29
N PHE A 240 -0.04 0.13 0.41
CA PHE A 240 0.33 1.20 1.34
C PHE A 240 0.27 0.73 2.81
N ALA A 241 -0.76 -0.03 3.18
CA ALA A 241 -0.85 -0.66 4.51
C ALA A 241 0.30 -1.66 4.77
N PHE A 242 0.69 -2.44 3.76
CA PHE A 242 1.87 -3.29 3.81
C PHE A 242 3.15 -2.48 4.06
N ILE A 243 3.35 -1.37 3.35
CA ILE A 243 4.55 -0.54 3.51
C ILE A 243 4.59 0.05 4.92
N ILE A 244 3.46 0.49 5.46
CA ILE A 244 3.36 0.93 6.86
C ILE A 244 3.89 -0.16 7.79
N GLU A 245 3.40 -1.39 7.67
CA GLU A 245 3.81 -2.54 8.49
C GLU A 245 5.33 -2.77 8.45
N ARG A 246 5.89 -2.78 7.23
CA ARG A 246 7.31 -3.04 7.00
C ARG A 246 8.24 -1.92 7.40
N SER A 247 7.71 -0.77 7.78
CA SER A 247 8.56 0.33 8.19
C SER A 247 9.13 0.14 9.61
N THR A 248 8.87 -0.96 10.32
CA THR A 248 9.39 -1.21 11.69
C THR A 248 10.38 -2.36 11.87
N VAL A 249 10.89 -2.94 10.79
CA VAL A 249 11.88 -4.04 10.85
C VAL A 249 13.24 -3.55 10.42
#